data_AF-A0AAD5GAD8-F1
#
_entry.id   AF-A0AAD5GAD8-F1
#
_cell.length_a   1.000
_cell.length_b   1.000
_cell.length_c   1.000
_cell.angle_alpha   90.00
_cell.angle_beta   90.00
_cell.angle_gamma   90.00
#
_symmetry.space_group_name_H-M   'P 1'
#
loop_
_entity.id
_entity.type
_entity.pdbx_description
1 polymer ?
#
loop_
_entity_poly.entity_id
_entity_poly.type
_entity_poly.pdbx_seq_one_letter_code
_entity_poly.pdbx_strand_id
1 'polypeptide(L)'
;MGVIPSQKSLALCDRLSVSSFCRRRLATVLVRLKFGEHLKEAVTYIEQGHIRVGPDTVTDPAFLVTRNMEDFITWVDTSKIKRKVMVYNDKLDDYDAMA
;
A
#
# COMPACT_ATOMS: atom_id res chain seq x y z
N MET A 1 7.55 10.99 -7.09
CA MET A 1 6.31 10.26 -7.48
C MET A 1 6.54 8.82 -7.95
N GLY A 2 7.54 8.54 -8.80
CA GLY A 2 7.81 7.15 -9.25
C GLY A 2 7.06 6.72 -10.52
N VAL A 3 6.53 7.69 -11.28
CA VAL A 3 5.85 7.49 -12.56
C VAL A 3 6.79 7.21 -13.74
N ILE A 4 8.09 7.49 -13.57
CA ILE A 4 9.17 7.15 -14.50
C ILE A 4 10.20 6.25 -13.80
N PRO A 5 10.86 5.32 -14.51
CA PRO A 5 11.83 4.41 -13.92
C PRO A 5 13.11 5.12 -13.48
N SER A 6 13.63 6.05 -14.30
CA SER A 6 14.86 6.80 -14.05
C SER A 6 14.72 8.27 -14.45
N GLN A 7 15.58 9.14 -13.92
CA GLN A 7 15.62 10.57 -14.24
C GLN A 7 16.68 10.92 -15.31
N LYS A 8 17.20 9.91 -16.04
CA LYS A 8 18.35 10.09 -16.94
C LYS A 8 18.02 10.82 -18.25
N SER A 9 16.75 10.87 -18.67
CA SER A 9 16.35 11.47 -19.94
C SER A 9 14.92 12.02 -19.88
N LEU A 10 14.71 13.21 -20.45
CA LEU A 10 13.38 13.80 -20.61
C LEU A 10 12.51 13.06 -21.64
N ALA A 11 13.09 12.26 -22.53
CA ALA A 11 12.33 11.46 -23.49
C ALA A 11 11.36 10.45 -22.82
N LEU A 12 11.60 10.14 -21.54
CA LEU A 12 10.70 9.30 -20.74
C LEU A 12 9.38 10.01 -20.41
N CYS A 13 9.36 11.35 -20.37
CA CYS A 13 8.15 12.13 -20.12
C CYS A 13 7.19 12.09 -21.32
N ASP A 14 7.70 11.96 -22.53
CA ASP A 14 6.89 11.86 -23.75
C ASP A 14 6.08 10.55 -23.81
N ARG A 15 6.61 9.49 -23.21
CA ARG A 15 5.95 8.17 -23.12
C ARG A 15 5.06 8.02 -21.88
N LEU A 16 4.85 9.08 -21.14
CA LEU A 16 4.20 9.03 -19.83
C LEU A 16 2.68 8.97 -20.01
N SER A 17 2.11 7.80 -19.75
CA SER A 17 0.66 7.56 -19.89
C SER A 17 -0.08 7.78 -18.57
N VAL A 18 -1.41 7.98 -18.66
CA VAL A 18 -2.31 8.01 -17.49
C VAL A 18 -2.18 6.72 -16.66
N SER A 19 -1.97 5.58 -17.33
CA SER A 19 -1.78 4.29 -16.65
C SER A 19 -0.58 4.28 -15.70
N SER A 20 0.47 5.08 -15.98
CA SER A 20 1.62 5.24 -15.08
C SER A 20 1.23 5.85 -13.73
N PHE A 21 0.26 6.77 -13.71
CA PHE A 21 -0.28 7.34 -12.48
C PHE A 21 -1.22 6.36 -11.77
N CYS A 22 -2.10 5.68 -12.52
CA CYS A 22 -3.02 4.70 -11.93
C CYS A 22 -2.27 3.56 -11.21
N ARG A 23 -1.11 3.13 -11.74
CA ARG A 23 -0.24 2.12 -11.10
C ARG A 23 0.43 2.60 -9.80
N ARG A 24 0.40 3.91 -9.52
CA ARG A 24 0.92 4.51 -8.27
C ARG A 24 -0.18 4.76 -7.23
N ARG A 25 -1.46 4.46 -7.54
CA ARG A 25 -2.54 4.49 -6.54
C ARG A 25 -2.30 3.42 -5.48
N LEU A 26 -2.62 3.74 -4.23
CA LEU A 26 -2.42 2.87 -3.08
C LEU A 26 -3.00 1.47 -3.31
N ALA A 27 -4.24 1.37 -3.81
CA ALA A 27 -4.86 0.08 -4.10
C ALA A 27 -4.04 -0.79 -5.07
N THR A 28 -3.49 -0.20 -6.13
CA THR A 28 -2.67 -0.93 -7.10
C THR A 28 -1.30 -1.30 -6.54
N VAL A 29 -0.72 -0.40 -5.72
CA VAL A 29 0.56 -0.66 -5.06
C VAL A 29 0.42 -1.80 -4.04
N LEU A 30 -0.68 -1.87 -3.28
CA LEU A 30 -0.94 -2.95 -2.31
C LEU A 30 -0.98 -4.34 -2.97
N VAL A 31 -1.65 -4.47 -4.11
CA VAL A 31 -1.68 -5.74 -4.86
C VAL A 31 -0.28 -6.13 -5.33
N ARG A 32 0.53 -5.14 -5.75
CA ARG A 32 1.92 -5.37 -6.16
C ARG A 32 2.81 -5.81 -4.99
N LEU A 33 2.59 -5.23 -3.81
CA LEU A 33 3.28 -5.58 -2.56
C LEU A 33 2.73 -6.84 -1.86
N LYS A 34 1.76 -7.53 -2.48
CA LYS A 34 1.16 -8.77 -1.95
C LYS A 34 0.40 -8.61 -0.63
N PHE A 35 -0.16 -7.42 -0.37
CA PHE A 35 -1.11 -7.20 0.73
C PHE A 35 -2.50 -7.79 0.46
N GLY A 36 -2.84 -8.00 -0.80
CA GLY A 36 -4.06 -8.66 -1.24
C GLY A 36 -3.87 -9.27 -2.64
N GLU A 37 -4.66 -10.28 -2.96
CA GLU A 37 -4.55 -10.99 -4.24
C GLU A 37 -5.23 -10.21 -5.37
N HIS A 38 -6.32 -9.53 -5.04
CA HIS A 38 -7.16 -8.82 -6.00
C HIS A 38 -7.28 -7.33 -5.69
N LEU A 39 -7.48 -6.52 -6.74
CA LEU A 39 -7.65 -5.07 -6.60
C LEU A 39 -8.89 -4.71 -5.78
N LYS A 40 -9.97 -5.47 -5.91
CA LYS A 40 -11.20 -5.26 -5.15
C LYS A 40 -10.97 -5.40 -3.64
N GLU A 41 -10.17 -6.39 -3.22
CA GLU A 41 -9.82 -6.60 -1.81
C GLU A 41 -8.93 -5.47 -1.30
N ALA A 42 -7.92 -5.08 -2.07
CA ALA A 42 -7.04 -3.96 -1.71
C ALA A 42 -7.84 -2.67 -1.50
N VAL A 43 -8.83 -2.39 -2.35
CA VAL A 43 -9.75 -1.25 -2.17
C VAL A 43 -10.53 -1.40 -0.86
N THR A 44 -11.14 -2.55 -0.60
CA THR A 44 -11.89 -2.81 0.63
C THR A 44 -11.03 -2.62 1.88
N TYR A 45 -9.77 -3.11 1.89
CA TYR A 45 -8.87 -2.96 3.03
C TYR A 45 -8.52 -1.50 3.31
N ILE A 46 -8.35 -0.69 2.28
CA ILE A 46 -8.10 0.74 2.41
C ILE A 46 -9.35 1.45 2.94
N GLU A 47 -10.52 1.22 2.34
CA GLU A 47 -11.78 1.87 2.75
C GLU A 47 -12.18 1.54 4.19
N GLN A 48 -11.86 0.33 4.65
CA GLN A 48 -12.05 -0.10 6.05
C GLN A 48 -11.01 0.48 7.02
N GLY A 49 -9.98 1.17 6.53
CA GLY A 49 -8.94 1.78 7.35
C GLY A 49 -7.91 0.79 7.90
N HIS A 50 -7.66 -0.32 7.21
CA HIS A 50 -6.67 -1.32 7.65
C HIS A 50 -5.23 -0.99 7.24
N ILE A 51 -5.03 0.01 6.39
CA ILE A 51 -3.74 0.38 5.81
C ILE A 51 -3.30 1.75 6.31
N ARG A 52 -2.04 1.86 6.72
CA ARG A 52 -1.36 3.13 6.97
C ARG A 52 -0.16 3.31 6.04
N VAL A 53 0.17 4.56 5.76
CA VAL A 53 1.36 4.95 5.03
C VAL A 53 2.20 5.84 5.95
N GLY A 54 3.29 5.29 6.48
CA GLY A 54 3.99 5.93 7.59
C GLY A 54 3.12 5.98 8.85
N PRO A 55 2.99 7.13 9.53
CA PRO A 55 2.18 7.24 10.74
C PRO A 55 0.67 7.31 10.47
N ASP A 56 0.26 7.73 9.27
CA ASP A 56 -1.12 8.12 8.99
C ASP A 56 -1.92 6.97 8.37
N THR A 57 -3.13 6.75 8.89
CA THR A 57 -4.08 5.80 8.31
C THR A 57 -4.73 6.41 7.07
N VAL A 58 -4.77 5.66 5.97
CA VAL A 58 -5.30 6.14 4.69
C VAL A 58 -6.57 5.37 4.35
N THR A 59 -7.65 6.11 4.07
CA THR A 59 -8.96 5.54 3.70
C THR A 59 -9.33 5.78 2.24
N ASP A 60 -8.54 6.56 1.49
CA ASP A 60 -8.78 6.81 0.07
C ASP A 60 -7.96 5.84 -0.82
N PRO A 61 -8.61 4.94 -1.59
CA PRO A 61 -7.93 4.04 -2.53
C PRO A 61 -7.21 4.76 -3.68
N ALA A 62 -7.60 6.01 -3.98
CA ALA A 62 -6.97 6.84 -5.00
C ALA A 62 -5.70 7.56 -4.52
N PHE A 63 -5.35 7.46 -3.23
CA PHE A 63 -4.15 8.06 -2.67
C PHE A 63 -2.90 7.69 -3.49
N LEU A 64 -2.15 8.69 -3.93
CA LEU A 64 -1.01 8.49 -4.81
C LEU A 64 0.28 8.30 -4.00
N VAL A 65 0.80 7.08 -4.03
CA VAL A 65 1.98 6.69 -3.26
C VAL A 65 3.25 7.06 -4.01
N THR A 66 4.11 7.88 -3.40
CA THR A 66 5.44 8.18 -3.95
C THR A 66 6.39 7.01 -3.76
N ARG A 67 7.47 6.92 -4.56
CA ARG A 67 8.45 5.82 -4.46
C ARG A 67 9.02 5.65 -3.04
N ASN A 68 9.31 6.76 -2.35
CA ASN A 68 9.91 6.72 -1.01
C ASN A 68 8.89 6.34 0.07
N MET A 69 7.60 6.64 -0.15
CA MET A 69 6.52 6.30 0.78
C MET A 69 6.10 4.83 0.69
N GLU A 70 6.47 4.14 -0.40
CA GLU A 70 6.10 2.75 -0.64
C GLU A 70 6.64 1.80 0.44
N ASP A 71 7.84 2.06 0.95
CA ASP A 71 8.49 1.25 1.99
C ASP A 71 7.80 1.38 3.36
N PHE A 72 7.00 2.43 3.55
CA PHE A 72 6.29 2.70 4.81
C PHE A 72 4.83 2.26 4.78
N ILE A 73 4.41 1.54 3.74
CA ILE A 73 3.08 0.95 3.69
C ILE A 73 3.04 -0.26 4.61
N THR A 74 2.13 -0.24 5.59
CA THR A 74 1.91 -1.38 6.48
C THR A 74 0.47 -1.43 6.97
N TRP A 75 0.11 -2.54 7.62
CA TRP A 75 -1.16 -2.64 8.31
C TRP A 75 -1.19 -1.70 9.51
N VAL A 76 -2.36 -1.14 9.80
CA VAL A 76 -2.62 -0.48 11.08
C VAL A 76 -2.44 -1.50 12.21
N ASP A 77 -1.92 -1.07 13.36
CA ASP A 77 -1.56 -1.98 14.46
C ASP A 77 -2.78 -2.72 15.03
N THR A 78 -3.93 -2.05 15.12
CA THR A 78 -5.22 -2.61 15.54
C THR A 78 -5.94 -3.42 14.45
N SER A 79 -5.33 -3.62 13.27
CA SER A 79 -5.95 -4.33 12.17
C SER A 79 -6.13 -5.81 12.47
N LYS A 80 -7.37 -6.30 12.33
CA LYS A 80 -7.70 -7.73 12.43
C LYS A 80 -6.99 -8.55 11.35
N ILE A 81 -6.70 -7.96 10.19
CA ILE A 81 -5.98 -8.62 9.10
C ILE A 81 -4.52 -8.85 9.53
N LYS A 82 -3.87 -7.84 10.12
CA LYS A 82 -2.52 -7.96 10.68
C LYS A 82 -2.45 -9.09 11.69
N ARG A 83 -3.40 -9.12 12.63
CA ARG A 83 -3.51 -10.20 13.64
C ARG A 83 -3.63 -11.56 12.98
N LYS A 84 -4.52 -11.73 12.00
CA LYS A 84 -4.71 -13.01 11.29
C LYS A 84 -3.44 -13.47 10.56
N VAL A 85 -2.71 -12.54 9.94
CA VAL A 85 -1.42 -12.83 9.27
C VAL A 85 -0.35 -13.24 10.29
N MET A 86 -0.28 -12.59 11.45
CA MET A 86 0.69 -12.94 12.51
C MET A 86 0.38 -14.30 13.13
N VAL A 87 -0.89 -14.62 13.36
CA VAL A 87 -1.33 -15.95 13.81
C VAL A 87 -0.94 -17.02 12.81
N TYR A 88 -1.20 -16.79 11.52
CA TYR A 88 -0.83 -17.75 10.48
C TYR A 88 0.69 -18.00 10.41
N ASN A 89 1.50 -16.99 10.74
CA ASN A 89 2.95 -17.07 10.76
C ASN A 89 3.53 -17.52 12.12
N ASP A 90 2.71 -17.92 13.08
CA ASP A 90 3.10 -18.28 14.45
C ASP A 90 3.93 -17.18 15.17
N LYS A 91 3.62 -15.92 14.86
CA LYS A 91 4.31 -14.71 15.37
C LYS A 91 3.37 -13.77 16.12
N LEU A 92 2.22 -14.26 16.55
CA LEU A 92 1.31 -13.43 17.33
C LEU A 92 1.88 -13.22 18.73
N ASP A 93 2.18 -11.96 19.04
CA ASP A 93 2.43 -11.50 20.41
C ASP A 93 1.16 -10.84 20.95
N ASP A 94 0.60 -11.42 22.01
CA ASP A 94 -0.65 -10.95 22.62
C ASP A 94 -0.46 -9.66 23.42
N TYR A 95 0.77 -9.31 23.83
CA TYR A 95 1.06 -8.05 24.51
C TYR A 95 0.85 -6.86 23.57
N ASP A 96 1.39 -6.95 22.35
CA ASP A 96 1.22 -5.93 21.29
C ASP A 96 -0.20 -5.90 20.72
N ALA A 97 -0.99 -6.97 20.88
CA ALA A 97 -2.36 -7.06 20.37
C ALA A 97 -3.41 -6.38 21.26
N MET A 98 -3.04 -6.00 22.48
CA MET A 98 -3.89 -5.35 23.50
C MET A 98 -3.73 -3.82 23.56
N ALA A 99 -2.77 -3.26 22.83
CA ALA A 99 -2.45 -1.83 22.78
C ALA A 99 -3.26 -1.06 21.73
#